data_AF-A0A940YFI9-F1
#
_entry.id   AF-A0A940YFI9-F1
#
_cell.length_a   1.000
_cell.length_b   1.000
_cell.length_c   1.000
_cell.angle_alpha   90.00
_cell.angle_beta   90.00
_cell.angle_gamma   90.00
#
_symmetry.space_group_name_H-M   'P 1'
#
loop_
_entity.id
_entity.type
_entity.pdbx_description
1 polymer ?
#
loop_
_entity_poly.entity_id
_entity_poly.type
_entity_poly.pdbx_seq_one_letter_code
_entity_poly.pdbx_strand_id
1 'polypeptide(L)'
;MNDTDIEAMVARLEAHSAAHPWRYRIHVAALVLLGFVIVLAVAGGAGLLLLLVLAAVLALLWSGSPAVWLLVAKLGKLLLLLIWPLWSVLKQSMQSLFTRFDPPQGLVVGRAQAPVLFEQLDRLRRELKGPPVHEVQVFDEVQAAVVQHPRMGLVGWPRNYLRLGLPLLEALSPDEALAVVAHEYGHLRGAHGRFGAFVYRLRLSWSALLDQTARAEGRLGRWSSAWLRRFVPHFNAYTQVLARAEEYAADQTSVRWVGAAAAANALKRVNLAAAAWSQWHDELFRGVRDQPSPPTDRAQRWAALCRHSDPRAGDWWVQAADRPAEVMDTHPTPRRRLLAMGLGADAVEATPPPLAGPSAAEAWFGPGVASLREQLQQRWHESIAEDWTERHSEHRQWLARVAELQTLPERDHEAELELLNLRLRTEPEADLRAPLQARVDAEPDNALAHYLLGLAQLRADDVQGLQSLERVIALDPPSTKPACERAWEWLRSRDRDAAAHWQQRWHERHALEQARDRQLEKVSPTDRLAPPALDDAARHEVLRLLATQQAVRRAWVVRRLIDADPTVVVHLVVLELGWWARLRRQHADIVSALARQPWPMGCHLLTAHTRRRPKAEKVDGAWCAVNPRTASA
;
A
#
# COMPACT_ATOMS: atom_id res chain seq x y z
N MET A 1 -20.13 -18.02 0.02
CA MET A 1 -20.24 -18.39 1.44
C MET A 1 -20.62 -17.10 2.12
N ASN A 2 -21.79 -17.03 2.74
CA ASN A 2 -22.25 -15.79 3.35
C ASN A 2 -21.51 -15.59 4.69
N ASP A 3 -21.38 -14.36 5.17
CA ASP A 3 -20.56 -14.04 6.35
C ASP A 3 -20.98 -14.83 7.61
N THR A 4 -22.28 -15.08 7.77
CA THR A 4 -22.85 -15.91 8.83
C THR A 4 -22.35 -17.37 8.82
N ASP A 5 -22.13 -17.95 7.63
CA ASP A 5 -21.57 -19.31 7.50
C ASP A 5 -20.10 -19.35 7.93
N ILE A 6 -19.36 -18.25 7.68
CA ILE A 6 -17.95 -18.12 8.04
C ILE A 6 -17.81 -17.99 9.56
N GLU A 7 -18.62 -17.15 10.18
CA GLU A 7 -18.64 -16.95 11.64
C GLU A 7 -18.96 -18.25 12.38
N ALA A 8 -20.00 -18.97 11.95
CA ALA A 8 -20.36 -20.26 12.53
C ALA A 8 -19.25 -21.30 12.35
N MET A 9 -18.56 -21.30 11.20
CA MET A 9 -17.40 -22.15 10.98
C MET A 9 -16.25 -21.81 11.93
N VAL A 10 -15.90 -20.53 12.06
CA VAL A 10 -14.83 -20.06 12.95
C VAL A 10 -15.11 -20.44 14.40
N ALA A 11 -16.34 -20.23 14.90
CA ALA A 11 -16.71 -20.60 16.26
C ALA A 11 -16.53 -22.10 16.54
N ARG A 12 -16.93 -22.98 15.61
CA ARG A 12 -16.68 -24.43 15.74
C ARG A 12 -15.20 -24.76 15.73
N LEU A 13 -14.41 -24.09 14.90
CA LEU A 13 -12.97 -24.32 14.81
C LEU A 13 -12.25 -23.87 16.08
N GLU A 14 -12.66 -22.76 16.69
CA GLU A 14 -12.15 -22.29 17.98
C GLU A 14 -12.41 -23.32 19.07
N ALA A 15 -13.63 -23.86 19.16
CA ALA A 15 -13.96 -24.93 20.09
C ALA A 15 -13.11 -26.20 19.85
N HIS A 16 -12.90 -26.57 18.58
CA HIS A 16 -12.05 -27.73 18.23
C HIS A 16 -10.58 -27.50 18.60
N SER A 17 -10.03 -26.31 18.33
CA SER A 17 -8.68 -25.90 18.66
C SER A 17 -8.44 -25.94 20.17
N ALA A 18 -9.39 -25.41 20.96
CA ALA A 18 -9.33 -25.43 22.42
C ALA A 18 -9.37 -26.85 22.99
N ALA A 19 -10.26 -27.71 22.48
CA ALA A 19 -10.41 -29.08 22.97
C ALA A 19 -9.25 -30.01 22.57
N HIS A 20 -8.68 -29.83 21.37
CA HIS A 20 -7.64 -30.73 20.84
C HIS A 20 -6.48 -29.98 20.15
N PRO A 21 -5.66 -29.19 20.88
CA PRO A 21 -4.67 -28.29 20.28
C PRO A 21 -3.66 -28.98 19.35
N TRP A 22 -3.18 -30.17 19.74
CA TRP A 22 -2.21 -30.92 18.93
C TRP A 22 -2.82 -31.46 17.63
N ARG A 23 -4.04 -32.02 17.68
CA ARG A 23 -4.75 -32.49 16.49
C ARG A 23 -5.06 -31.34 15.54
N TYR A 24 -5.47 -30.19 16.09
CA TYR A 24 -5.72 -28.98 15.32
C TYR A 24 -4.48 -28.52 14.55
N ARG A 25 -3.31 -28.51 15.19
CA ARG A 25 -2.04 -28.16 14.54
C ARG A 25 -1.68 -29.11 13.40
N ILE A 26 -1.92 -30.41 13.56
CA ILE A 26 -1.70 -31.38 12.47
C ILE A 26 -2.64 -31.10 11.30
N HIS A 27 -3.92 -30.79 11.56
CA HIS A 27 -4.84 -30.40 10.50
C HIS A 27 -4.37 -29.15 9.75
N VAL A 28 -3.93 -28.11 10.45
CA VAL A 28 -3.38 -26.90 9.81
C VAL A 28 -2.11 -27.22 9.02
N ALA A 29 -1.19 -28.02 9.56
CA ALA A 29 0.01 -28.46 8.83
C ALA A 29 -0.34 -29.27 7.57
N ALA A 30 -1.36 -30.14 7.64
CA ALA A 30 -1.85 -30.89 6.49
C ALA A 30 -2.48 -29.97 5.43
N LEU A 31 -3.22 -28.93 5.83
CA LEU A 31 -3.75 -27.92 4.91
C LEU A 31 -2.65 -27.10 4.23
N VAL A 32 -1.60 -26.72 4.98
CA VAL A 32 -0.41 -26.08 4.44
C VAL A 32 0.27 -26.99 3.42
N LEU A 33 0.49 -28.27 3.77
CA LEU A 33 1.08 -29.27 2.87
C LEU A 33 0.24 -29.48 1.61
N LEU A 34 -1.09 -29.56 1.75
CA LEU A 34 -2.01 -29.66 0.62
C LEU A 34 -1.85 -28.47 -0.33
N GLY A 35 -1.74 -27.25 0.20
CA GLY A 35 -1.45 -26.06 -0.60
C GLY A 35 -0.17 -26.20 -1.41
N PHE A 36 0.92 -26.67 -0.79
CA PHE A 36 2.19 -26.94 -1.50
C PHE A 36 2.06 -28.04 -2.56
N VAL A 37 1.39 -29.15 -2.24
CA VAL A 37 1.16 -30.24 -3.19
C VAL A 37 0.42 -29.72 -4.42
N ILE A 38 -0.57 -28.85 -4.25
CA ILE A 38 -1.32 -28.27 -5.38
C ILE A 38 -0.43 -27.35 -6.22
N VAL A 39 0.35 -26.46 -5.60
CA VAL A 39 1.30 -25.61 -6.34
C VAL A 39 2.32 -26.46 -7.11
N LEU A 40 2.89 -27.49 -6.46
CA LEU A 40 3.84 -28.41 -7.09
C LEU A 40 3.21 -29.24 -8.21
N ALA A 41 1.95 -29.67 -8.06
CA ALA A 41 1.24 -30.40 -9.10
C ALA A 41 0.97 -29.51 -10.32
N VAL A 42 0.59 -28.24 -10.12
CA VAL A 42 0.38 -27.28 -11.21
C VAL A 42 1.70 -26.94 -11.91
N ALA A 43 2.74 -26.60 -11.14
CA ALA A 43 4.05 -26.28 -11.69
C ALA A 43 4.71 -27.48 -12.36
N GLY A 44 4.63 -28.66 -11.74
CA GLY A 44 5.13 -29.92 -12.26
C GLY A 44 4.37 -30.38 -13.51
N GLY A 45 3.05 -30.22 -13.54
CA GLY A 45 2.23 -30.49 -14.72
C GLY A 45 2.57 -29.57 -15.90
N ALA A 46 2.77 -28.28 -15.64
CA ALA A 46 3.25 -27.33 -16.65
C ALA A 46 4.67 -27.69 -17.14
N GLY A 47 5.56 -28.07 -16.23
CA GLY A 47 6.91 -28.54 -16.56
C GLY A 47 6.91 -29.82 -17.41
N LEU A 48 6.10 -30.81 -17.04
CA LEU A 48 5.94 -32.06 -17.81
C LEU A 48 5.36 -31.78 -19.20
N LEU A 49 4.35 -30.91 -19.31
CA LEU A 49 3.80 -30.50 -20.60
C LEU A 49 4.88 -29.87 -21.47
N LEU A 50 5.72 -29.00 -20.92
CA LEU A 50 6.84 -28.40 -21.64
C LEU A 50 7.86 -29.45 -22.10
N LEU A 51 8.20 -30.42 -21.26
CA LEU A 51 9.10 -31.52 -21.63
C LEU A 51 8.51 -32.38 -22.76
N LEU A 52 7.21 -32.68 -22.71
CA LEU A 52 6.51 -33.42 -23.77
C LEU A 52 6.49 -32.65 -25.08
N VAL A 53 6.23 -31.34 -25.04
CA VAL A 53 6.28 -30.49 -26.26
C VAL A 53 7.71 -30.42 -26.80
N LEU A 54 8.72 -30.32 -25.93
CA LEU A 54 10.13 -30.34 -26.35
C LEU A 54 10.49 -31.68 -27.01
N ALA A 55 10.11 -32.81 -26.40
CA ALA A 55 10.33 -34.14 -26.96
C ALA A 55 9.64 -34.30 -28.32
N ALA A 56 8.40 -33.82 -28.45
CA ALA A 56 7.68 -33.82 -29.73
C ALA A 56 8.40 -32.97 -30.80
N VAL A 57 8.88 -31.78 -30.44
CA VAL A 57 9.66 -30.92 -31.35
C VAL A 57 10.95 -31.60 -31.80
N LEU A 58 11.69 -32.25 -30.89
CA LEU A 58 12.91 -33.00 -31.19
C LEU A 58 12.64 -34.21 -32.11
N ALA A 59 11.57 -34.96 -31.85
CA ALA A 59 11.14 -36.08 -32.71
C ALA A 59 10.74 -35.60 -34.11
N LEU A 60 10.03 -34.47 -34.20
CA LEU A 60 9.71 -33.83 -35.49
C LEU A 60 10.99 -33.41 -36.23
N LEU A 61 11.97 -32.79 -35.55
CA LEU A 61 13.26 -32.42 -36.16
C LEU A 61 14.01 -33.64 -36.72
N TRP A 62 13.95 -34.79 -36.06
CA TRP A 62 14.57 -36.03 -36.53
C TRP A 62 14.00 -36.53 -37.87
N SER A 63 12.74 -36.22 -38.19
CA SER A 63 12.08 -36.67 -39.42
C SER A 63 12.66 -36.08 -40.72
N GLY A 64 13.53 -35.06 -40.65
CA GLY A 64 14.26 -34.52 -41.80
C GLY A 64 13.44 -33.72 -42.82
N SER A 65 12.13 -33.54 -42.62
CA SER A 65 11.26 -32.86 -43.59
C SER A 65 11.47 -31.32 -43.60
N PRO A 66 11.64 -30.68 -44.78
CA PRO A 66 11.79 -29.22 -44.90
C PRO A 66 10.59 -28.42 -44.38
N ALA A 67 9.37 -28.98 -44.50
CA ALA A 67 8.15 -28.38 -43.96
C ALA A 67 8.15 -28.37 -42.42
N VAL A 68 8.80 -29.36 -41.81
CA VAL A 68 8.93 -29.49 -40.35
C VAL A 68 9.88 -28.44 -39.78
N TRP A 69 10.95 -28.07 -40.50
CA TRP A 69 11.85 -26.98 -40.09
C TRP A 69 11.14 -25.63 -39.92
N LEU A 70 10.21 -25.29 -40.83
CA LEU A 70 9.40 -24.07 -40.71
C LEU A 70 8.41 -24.13 -39.55
N LEU A 71 7.85 -25.31 -39.26
CA LEU A 71 6.93 -25.54 -38.16
C LEU A 71 7.66 -25.47 -36.81
N VAL A 72 8.85 -26.06 -36.72
CA VAL A 72 9.74 -26.00 -35.55
C VAL A 72 10.26 -24.59 -35.30
N ALA A 73 10.59 -23.81 -36.34
CA ALA A 73 10.97 -22.41 -36.16
C ALA A 73 9.83 -21.52 -35.60
N LYS A 74 8.57 -21.89 -35.87
CA LYS A 74 7.38 -21.24 -35.28
C LYS A 74 7.07 -21.76 -33.88
N LEU A 75 7.10 -23.07 -33.66
CA LEU A 75 6.88 -23.70 -32.35
C LEU A 75 8.00 -23.38 -31.35
N GLY A 76 9.25 -23.29 -31.79
CA GLY A 76 10.39 -22.94 -30.95
C GLY A 76 10.29 -21.53 -30.36
N LYS A 77 9.72 -20.58 -31.11
CA LYS A 77 9.39 -19.24 -30.58
C LYS A 77 8.29 -19.30 -29.53
N LEU A 78 7.28 -20.14 -29.72
CA LEU A 78 6.24 -20.37 -28.73
C LEU A 78 6.80 -21.06 -27.48
N LEU A 79 7.72 -22.02 -27.65
CA LEU A 79 8.40 -22.71 -26.55
C LEU A 79 9.24 -21.73 -25.72
N LEU A 80 10.02 -20.88 -26.38
CA LEU A 80 10.79 -19.83 -25.70
C LEU A 80 9.88 -18.83 -24.98
N LEU A 81 8.73 -18.47 -25.58
CA LEU A 81 7.72 -17.61 -24.95
C LEU A 81 7.10 -18.24 -23.69
N LEU A 82 7.01 -19.58 -23.62
CA LEU A 82 6.46 -20.31 -22.47
C LEU A 82 7.51 -20.65 -21.42
N ILE A 83 8.74 -20.98 -21.84
CA ILE A 83 9.86 -21.32 -20.95
C ILE A 83 10.37 -20.07 -20.24
N TRP A 84 10.44 -18.92 -20.91
CA TRP A 84 10.93 -17.68 -20.31
C TRP A 84 10.16 -17.25 -19.04
N PRO A 85 8.82 -17.16 -19.02
CA PRO A 85 8.08 -16.80 -17.82
C PRO A 85 8.16 -17.88 -16.74
N LEU A 86 8.17 -19.17 -17.11
CA LEU A 86 8.31 -20.25 -16.12
C LEU A 86 9.70 -20.23 -15.47
N TRP A 87 10.74 -20.02 -16.26
CA TRP A 87 12.11 -19.87 -15.79
C TRP A 87 12.28 -18.60 -14.95
N SER A 88 11.67 -17.48 -15.34
CA SER A 88 11.73 -16.27 -14.53
C SER A 88 11.04 -16.45 -13.18
N VAL A 89 9.86 -17.09 -13.14
CA VAL A 89 9.16 -17.41 -11.88
C VAL A 89 9.99 -18.35 -11.02
N LEU A 90 10.55 -19.42 -11.60
CA LEU A 90 11.40 -20.37 -10.86
C LEU A 90 12.67 -19.70 -10.33
N LYS A 91 13.33 -18.89 -11.15
CA LYS A 91 14.54 -18.13 -10.78
C LYS A 91 14.23 -17.12 -9.68
N GLN A 92 13.16 -16.34 -9.79
CA GLN A 92 12.75 -15.37 -8.76
C GLN A 92 12.39 -16.08 -7.45
N SER A 93 11.64 -17.18 -7.53
CA SER A 93 11.28 -17.99 -6.37
C SER A 93 12.53 -18.56 -5.71
N MET A 94 13.52 -19.07 -6.46
CA MET A 94 14.77 -19.55 -5.90
C MET A 94 15.61 -18.40 -5.32
N GLN A 95 15.71 -17.26 -6.01
CA GLN A 95 16.46 -16.10 -5.54
C GLN A 95 15.89 -15.54 -4.23
N SER A 96 14.57 -15.45 -4.08
CA SER A 96 13.93 -14.97 -2.85
C SER A 96 14.18 -15.88 -1.65
N LEU A 97 14.52 -17.16 -1.86
CA LEU A 97 14.91 -18.07 -0.78
C LEU A 97 16.33 -17.81 -0.26
N PHE A 98 17.16 -17.10 -1.03
CA PHE A 98 18.56 -16.81 -0.72
C PHE A 98 18.87 -15.31 -0.57
N THR A 99 17.88 -14.43 -0.70
CA THR A 99 18.04 -13.00 -0.41
C THR A 99 18.33 -12.79 1.07
N ARG A 100 19.43 -12.08 1.35
CA ARG A 100 19.76 -11.63 2.70
C ARG A 100 18.84 -10.46 3.03
N PHE A 101 18.15 -10.54 4.16
CA PHE A 101 17.40 -9.43 4.70
C PHE A 101 18.36 -8.55 5.50
N ASP A 102 18.17 -7.23 5.42
CA ASP A 102 18.91 -6.32 6.29
C ASP A 102 18.38 -6.45 7.72
N PRO A 103 19.27 -6.45 8.73
CA PRO A 103 18.85 -6.53 10.11
C PRO A 103 17.95 -5.33 10.47
N PRO A 104 17.01 -5.51 11.41
CA PRO A 104 16.15 -4.41 11.85
C PRO A 104 17.00 -3.25 12.38
N GLN A 105 16.59 -2.03 12.03
CA GLN A 105 17.24 -0.79 12.48
C GLN A 105 16.77 -0.43 13.90
N GLY A 106 17.71 0.01 14.74
CA GLY A 106 17.48 0.42 16.13
C GLY A 106 18.79 0.75 16.86
N LEU A 107 18.69 1.29 18.07
CA LEU A 107 19.82 1.49 18.98
C LEU A 107 20.09 0.17 19.71
N VAL A 108 21.25 -0.44 19.46
CA VAL A 108 21.62 -1.69 20.14
C VAL A 108 21.95 -1.40 21.60
N VAL A 109 21.30 -2.13 22.51
CA VAL A 109 21.53 -1.99 23.95
C VAL A 109 22.28 -3.22 24.48
N GLY A 110 23.40 -2.97 25.15
CA GLY A 110 24.20 -4.00 25.81
C GLY A 110 23.79 -4.25 27.26
N ARG A 111 24.27 -5.37 27.80
CA ARG A 111 24.01 -5.79 29.21
C ARG A 111 24.40 -4.74 30.24
N ALA A 112 25.50 -4.01 30.01
CA ALA A 112 25.96 -2.96 30.91
C ALA A 112 25.02 -1.74 30.95
N GLN A 113 24.28 -1.49 29.87
CA GLN A 113 23.36 -0.35 29.74
C GLN A 113 21.97 -0.66 30.32
N ALA A 114 21.57 -1.94 30.37
CA ALA A 114 20.26 -2.36 30.88
C ALA A 114 20.33 -3.64 31.72
N PRO A 115 21.10 -3.66 32.83
CA PRO A 115 21.37 -4.88 33.58
C PRO A 115 20.09 -5.55 34.10
N VAL A 116 19.13 -4.75 34.57
CA VAL A 116 17.83 -5.23 35.08
C VAL A 116 17.05 -5.98 33.99
N LEU A 117 16.95 -5.40 32.79
CA LEU A 117 16.27 -6.03 31.65
C LEU A 117 16.92 -7.37 31.30
N PHE A 118 18.24 -7.40 31.16
CA PHE A 118 18.94 -8.61 30.76
C PHE A 118 18.87 -9.72 31.82
N GLU A 119 18.83 -9.38 33.11
CA GLU A 119 18.57 -10.35 34.16
C GLU A 119 17.17 -10.98 34.03
N GLN A 120 16.15 -10.15 33.76
CA GLN A 120 14.79 -10.65 33.51
C GLN A 120 14.71 -11.52 32.26
N LEU A 121 15.41 -11.17 31.18
CA LEU A 121 15.51 -12.00 29.98
C LEU A 121 16.20 -13.35 30.25
N ASP A 122 17.24 -13.38 31.09
CA ASP A 122 17.92 -14.62 31.48
C ASP A 122 17.03 -15.50 32.37
N ARG A 123 16.22 -14.90 33.25
CA ARG A 123 15.20 -15.61 34.05
C ARG A 123 14.11 -16.19 33.15
N LEU A 124 13.51 -15.37 32.27
CA LEU A 124 12.52 -15.79 31.28
C LEU A 124 13.02 -16.97 30.45
N ARG A 125 14.25 -16.88 29.94
CA ARG A 125 14.89 -17.95 29.16
C ARG A 125 15.01 -19.25 29.95
N ARG A 126 15.48 -19.18 31.21
CA ARG A 126 15.69 -20.38 32.05
C ARG A 126 14.39 -21.07 32.39
N GLU A 127 13.38 -20.32 32.79
CA GLU A 127 12.09 -20.88 33.25
C GLU A 127 11.22 -21.35 32.08
N LEU A 128 11.16 -20.58 31.00
CA LEU A 128 10.37 -20.95 29.82
C LEU A 128 11.12 -21.93 28.91
N LYS A 129 12.42 -22.19 29.14
CA LYS A 129 13.28 -23.03 28.29
C LYS A 129 13.23 -22.61 26.81
N GLY A 130 13.13 -21.30 26.57
CA GLY A 130 13.03 -20.72 25.23
C GLY A 130 14.39 -20.44 24.58
N PRO A 131 14.42 -20.03 23.30
CA PRO A 131 15.67 -19.70 22.62
C PRO A 131 16.27 -18.39 23.18
N PRO A 132 17.60 -18.19 23.07
CA PRO A 132 18.23 -16.96 23.55
C PRO A 132 17.80 -15.75 22.70
N VAL A 133 17.56 -14.62 23.35
CA VAL A 133 17.57 -13.30 22.70
C VAL A 133 19.03 -12.94 22.44
N HIS A 134 19.38 -12.71 21.18
CA HIS A 134 20.78 -12.46 20.79
C HIS A 134 21.12 -10.97 20.83
N GLU A 135 20.12 -10.12 20.60
CA GLU A 135 20.29 -8.68 20.49
C GLU A 135 19.03 -7.97 20.97
N VAL A 136 19.22 -6.92 21.76
CA VAL A 136 18.15 -6.03 22.22
C VAL A 136 18.33 -4.70 21.54
N GLN A 137 17.27 -4.20 20.90
CA GLN A 137 17.28 -2.94 20.17
C GLN A 137 16.19 -2.01 20.71
N VAL A 138 16.52 -0.74 20.85
CA VAL A 138 15.58 0.32 21.23
C VAL A 138 15.27 1.20 20.03
N PHE A 139 14.01 1.54 19.81
CA PHE A 139 13.55 2.34 18.65
C PHE A 139 12.41 3.30 19.04
N ASP A 140 12.01 4.15 18.10
CA ASP A 140 11.18 5.33 18.34
C ASP A 140 9.69 5.15 17.97
N GLU A 141 9.07 4.08 18.43
CA GLU A 141 7.64 3.83 18.19
C GLU A 141 6.99 3.27 19.46
N VAL A 142 5.66 3.37 19.58
CA VAL A 142 4.91 2.70 20.65
C VAL A 142 4.66 1.24 20.27
N GLN A 143 5.73 0.44 20.24
CA GLN A 143 5.66 -0.97 19.89
C GLN A 143 6.76 -1.78 20.59
N ALA A 144 6.48 -3.04 20.87
CA ALA A 144 7.50 -4.05 21.17
C ALA A 144 7.28 -5.24 20.25
N ALA A 145 8.36 -5.89 19.85
CA ALA A 145 8.29 -7.06 18.99
C ALA A 145 9.51 -7.94 19.17
N VAL A 146 9.32 -9.25 19.04
CA VAL A 146 10.42 -10.17 18.83
C VAL A 146 10.49 -10.62 17.37
N VAL A 147 11.64 -10.40 16.73
CA VAL A 147 11.87 -10.74 15.33
C VAL A 147 12.94 -11.82 15.21
N GLN A 148 12.64 -12.86 14.44
CA GLN A 148 13.60 -13.92 14.11
C GLN A 148 14.17 -13.68 12.72
N HIS A 149 15.45 -13.35 12.65
CA HIS A 149 16.15 -13.08 11.40
C HIS A 149 16.93 -14.30 10.91
N PRO A 150 16.63 -14.85 9.71
CA PRO A 150 17.42 -15.94 9.15
C PRO A 150 18.81 -15.45 8.69
N ARG A 151 19.91 -16.15 9.06
CA ARG A 151 21.29 -15.76 8.66
C ARG A 151 21.67 -16.16 7.24
N MET A 152 21.02 -17.17 6.66
CA MET A 152 21.41 -17.81 5.40
C MET A 152 20.17 -18.29 4.62
N GLY A 153 19.17 -17.39 4.46
CA GLY A 153 17.90 -17.77 3.81
C GLY A 153 17.16 -18.89 4.56
N LEU A 154 16.62 -19.87 3.85
CA LEU A 154 15.93 -21.03 4.45
C LEU A 154 16.83 -21.94 5.31
N VAL A 155 18.16 -21.85 5.18
CA VAL A 155 19.12 -22.79 5.78
C VAL A 155 19.95 -22.09 6.84
N GLY A 156 19.55 -22.13 8.11
CA GLY A 156 20.38 -21.61 9.20
C GLY A 156 19.62 -21.35 10.51
N TRP A 157 20.38 -21.22 11.60
CA TRP A 157 19.86 -20.82 12.90
C TRP A 157 19.46 -19.33 12.88
N PRO A 158 18.20 -18.99 13.19
CA PRO A 158 17.76 -17.60 13.20
C PRO A 158 18.37 -16.86 14.38
N ARG A 159 18.68 -15.59 14.18
CA ARG A 159 19.07 -14.68 15.25
C ARG A 159 17.82 -13.97 15.77
N ASN A 160 17.60 -14.05 17.08
CA ASN A 160 16.40 -13.47 17.72
C ASN A 160 16.73 -12.06 18.22
N TYR A 161 15.96 -11.09 17.75
CA TYR A 161 16.04 -9.67 18.11
C TYR A 161 14.83 -9.32 18.97
N LEU A 162 15.06 -8.76 20.15
CA LEU A 162 14.01 -8.12 20.94
C LEU A 162 14.05 -6.62 20.65
N ARG A 163 12.98 -6.11 20.05
CA ARG A 163 12.83 -4.68 19.73
C ARG A 163 11.89 -4.06 20.73
N LEU A 164 12.33 -2.99 21.38
CA LEU A 164 11.57 -2.28 22.41
C LEU A 164 11.47 -0.79 22.04
N GLY A 165 10.25 -0.32 21.84
CA GLY A 165 9.97 1.08 21.62
C GLY A 165 10.23 1.88 22.89
N LEU A 166 11.14 2.84 22.86
CA LEU A 166 11.35 3.73 24.01
C LEU A 166 10.05 4.46 24.39
N PRO A 167 9.27 5.03 23.44
CA PRO A 167 7.97 5.63 23.77
C PRO A 167 7.01 4.69 24.48
N LEU A 168 7.00 3.39 24.13
CA LEU A 168 6.18 2.40 24.82
C LEU A 168 6.68 2.16 26.25
N LEU A 169 8.00 2.04 26.45
CA LEU A 169 8.58 1.82 27.78
C LEU A 169 8.40 3.03 28.71
N GLU A 170 8.27 4.24 28.18
CA GLU A 170 7.89 5.42 28.97
C GLU A 170 6.44 5.35 29.46
N ALA A 171 5.57 4.73 28.68
CA ALA A 171 4.16 4.60 29.02
C ALA A 171 3.88 3.47 30.03
N LEU A 172 4.74 2.45 30.14
CA LEU A 172 4.50 1.25 30.94
C LEU A 172 5.21 1.28 32.29
N SER A 173 4.64 0.60 33.29
CA SER A 173 5.36 0.23 34.51
C SER A 173 6.37 -0.89 34.23
N PRO A 174 7.37 -1.14 35.10
CA PRO A 174 8.34 -2.22 34.90
C PRO A 174 7.68 -3.61 34.75
N ASP A 175 6.63 -3.88 35.54
CA ASP A 175 5.89 -5.14 35.47
C ASP A 175 5.03 -5.22 34.20
N GLU A 176 4.41 -4.11 33.79
CA GLU A 176 3.63 -4.06 32.55
C GLU A 176 4.53 -4.28 31.32
N ALA A 177 5.70 -3.63 31.28
CA ALA A 177 6.68 -3.85 30.22
C ALA A 177 7.24 -5.27 30.23
N LEU A 178 7.46 -5.85 31.41
CA LEU A 178 7.86 -7.25 31.52
C LEU A 178 6.74 -8.20 31.05
N ALA A 179 5.46 -7.84 31.26
CA ALA A 179 4.32 -8.57 30.71
C ALA A 179 4.34 -8.60 29.18
N VAL A 180 4.64 -7.45 28.54
CA VAL A 180 4.80 -7.34 27.09
C VAL A 180 5.98 -8.19 26.62
N VAL A 181 7.14 -8.08 27.28
CA VAL A 181 8.31 -8.91 26.95
C VAL A 181 8.03 -10.40 27.10
N ALA A 182 7.31 -10.81 28.16
CA ALA A 182 6.92 -12.20 28.38
C ALA A 182 5.92 -12.69 27.31
N HIS A 183 5.00 -11.83 26.86
CA HIS A 183 4.09 -12.11 25.74
C HIS A 183 4.88 -12.38 24.46
N GLU A 184 5.75 -11.44 24.08
CA GLU A 184 6.58 -11.54 22.88
C GLU A 184 7.55 -12.74 22.94
N TYR A 185 8.07 -13.06 24.12
CA TYR A 185 8.89 -14.24 24.33
C TYR A 185 8.06 -15.54 24.28
N GLY A 186 6.78 -15.50 24.64
CA GLY A 186 5.84 -16.60 24.44
C GLY A 186 5.77 -17.05 22.98
N HIS A 187 5.80 -16.09 22.04
CA HIS A 187 5.86 -16.36 20.59
C HIS A 187 7.16 -17.06 20.15
N LEU A 188 8.28 -16.83 20.85
CA LEU A 188 9.57 -17.49 20.59
C LEU A 188 9.62 -18.95 21.04
N ARG A 189 8.89 -19.31 22.11
CA ARG A 189 9.07 -20.58 22.83
C ARG A 189 8.66 -21.81 22.00
N GLY A 190 7.83 -21.64 20.97
CA GLY A 190 7.49 -22.75 20.09
C GLY A 190 8.03 -22.60 18.68
N ALA A 191 7.82 -23.66 17.88
CA ALA A 191 7.89 -23.56 16.42
C ALA A 191 6.92 -22.51 15.83
N HIS A 192 6.11 -21.87 16.69
CA HIS A 192 5.03 -20.92 16.45
C HIS A 192 5.47 -19.62 15.77
N GLY A 193 6.55 -18.95 16.19
CA GLY A 193 6.98 -17.71 15.52
C GLY A 193 7.32 -17.89 14.03
N ARG A 194 8.07 -18.96 13.70
CA ARG A 194 8.44 -19.26 12.29
C ARG A 194 7.27 -19.80 11.49
N PHE A 195 6.51 -20.73 12.08
CA PHE A 195 5.38 -21.37 11.42
C PHE A 195 4.22 -20.39 11.23
N GLY A 196 3.88 -19.61 12.25
CA GLY A 196 2.86 -18.55 12.21
C GLY A 196 3.20 -17.47 11.19
N ALA A 197 4.43 -16.91 11.22
CA ALA A 197 4.85 -15.93 10.21
C ALA A 197 4.88 -16.51 8.78
N PHE A 198 5.25 -17.79 8.65
CA PHE A 198 5.19 -18.50 7.36
C PHE A 198 3.75 -18.71 6.87
N VAL A 199 2.86 -19.16 7.75
CA VAL A 199 1.43 -19.34 7.47
C VAL A 199 0.78 -18.00 7.13
N TYR A 200 1.14 -16.91 7.81
CA TYR A 200 0.70 -15.56 7.49
C TYR A 200 1.12 -15.13 6.08
N ARG A 201 2.39 -15.29 5.71
CA ARG A 201 2.85 -15.03 4.33
C ARG A 201 2.14 -15.90 3.29
N LEU A 202 1.85 -17.15 3.65
CA LEU A 202 1.11 -18.07 2.79
C LEU A 202 -0.34 -17.60 2.59
N ARG A 203 -1.02 -17.11 3.64
CA ARG A 203 -2.34 -16.46 3.52
C ARG A 203 -2.32 -15.29 2.54
N LEU A 204 -1.37 -14.36 2.70
CA LEU A 204 -1.23 -13.21 1.80
C LEU A 204 -1.03 -13.64 0.36
N SER A 205 -0.18 -14.64 0.14
CA SER A 205 0.09 -15.20 -1.20
C SER A 205 -1.16 -15.82 -1.83
N TRP A 206 -1.95 -16.57 -1.04
CA TRP A 206 -3.21 -17.15 -1.50
C TRP A 206 -4.28 -16.10 -1.81
N SER A 207 -4.42 -15.08 -0.96
CA SER A 207 -5.34 -13.96 -1.21
C SER A 207 -4.97 -13.20 -2.48
N ALA A 208 -3.69 -12.87 -2.66
CA ALA A 208 -3.22 -12.22 -3.88
C ALA A 208 -3.46 -13.06 -5.14
N LEU A 209 -3.27 -14.38 -5.06
CA LEU A 209 -3.54 -15.30 -6.16
C LEU A 209 -5.05 -15.38 -6.47
N LEU A 210 -5.91 -15.38 -5.45
CA LEU A 210 -7.35 -15.33 -5.63
C LEU A 210 -7.77 -14.04 -6.36
N ASP A 211 -7.27 -12.89 -5.93
CA ASP A 211 -7.56 -11.59 -6.55
C ASP A 211 -7.07 -11.53 -8.00
N GLN A 212 -5.87 -12.04 -8.27
CA GLN A 212 -5.30 -12.09 -9.61
C GLN A 212 -6.10 -13.01 -10.53
N THR A 213 -6.51 -14.18 -10.05
CA THR A 213 -7.30 -15.14 -10.85
C THR A 213 -8.74 -14.69 -11.04
N ALA A 214 -9.31 -13.92 -10.11
CA ALA A 214 -10.63 -13.31 -10.27
C ALA A 214 -10.69 -12.31 -11.45
N ARG A 215 -9.56 -11.67 -11.77
CA ARG A 215 -9.41 -10.71 -12.89
C ARG A 215 -9.03 -11.38 -14.21
N ALA A 216 -8.73 -12.68 -14.22
CA ALA A 216 -8.25 -13.38 -15.41
C ALA A 216 -9.41 -13.78 -16.34
N GLU A 217 -9.35 -13.34 -17.60
CA GLU A 217 -10.32 -13.71 -18.63
C GLU A 217 -10.05 -15.13 -19.20
N GLY A 218 -11.12 -15.87 -19.51
CA GLY A 218 -11.06 -17.19 -20.16
C GLY A 218 -11.40 -18.40 -19.27
N ARG A 219 -11.49 -19.59 -19.90
CA ARG A 219 -11.94 -20.84 -19.24
C ARG A 219 -11.01 -21.31 -18.12
N LEU A 220 -9.68 -21.21 -18.32
CA LEU A 220 -8.69 -21.60 -17.32
C LEU A 220 -8.72 -20.68 -16.09
N GLY A 221 -8.88 -19.37 -16.27
CA GLY A 221 -9.03 -18.40 -15.18
C GLY A 221 -10.31 -18.63 -14.36
N ARG A 222 -11.43 -18.98 -15.02
CA ARG A 222 -12.68 -19.34 -14.32
C ARG A 222 -12.57 -20.62 -13.49
N TRP A 223 -11.87 -21.63 -14.00
CA TRP A 223 -11.67 -22.89 -13.27
C TRP A 223 -10.73 -22.70 -12.07
N SER A 224 -9.60 -22.02 -12.24
CA SER A 224 -8.66 -21.76 -11.15
C SER A 224 -9.28 -20.90 -10.03
N SER A 225 -10.03 -19.86 -10.41
CA SER A 225 -10.72 -19.00 -9.45
C SER A 225 -11.84 -19.72 -8.70
N ALA A 226 -12.53 -20.70 -9.31
CA ALA A 226 -13.58 -21.46 -8.63
C ALA A 226 -13.04 -22.29 -7.46
N TRP A 227 -11.93 -23.01 -7.64
CA TRP A 227 -11.32 -23.78 -6.55
C TRP A 227 -10.69 -22.85 -5.49
N LEU A 228 -9.99 -21.78 -5.89
CA LEU A 228 -9.40 -20.82 -4.95
C LEU A 228 -10.47 -20.14 -4.08
N ARG A 229 -11.63 -19.78 -4.66
CA ARG A 229 -12.78 -19.23 -3.91
C ARG A 229 -13.29 -20.17 -2.81
N ARG A 230 -13.05 -21.48 -2.93
CA ARG A 230 -13.41 -22.47 -1.91
C ARG A 230 -12.29 -22.75 -0.91
N PHE A 231 -11.05 -22.81 -1.40
CA PHE A 231 -9.87 -23.15 -0.59
C PHE A 231 -9.40 -21.99 0.27
N VAL A 232 -9.26 -20.79 -0.29
CA VAL A 232 -8.64 -19.64 0.39
C VAL A 232 -9.41 -19.21 1.65
N PRO A 233 -10.75 -19.01 1.63
CA PRO A 233 -11.49 -18.66 2.86
C PRO A 233 -11.40 -19.75 3.93
N HIS A 234 -11.39 -21.02 3.53
CA HIS A 234 -11.26 -22.15 4.46
C HIS A 234 -9.87 -22.22 5.08
N PHE A 235 -8.82 -22.08 4.27
CA PHE A 235 -7.44 -22.01 4.74
C PHE A 235 -7.23 -20.82 5.71
N ASN A 236 -7.78 -19.65 5.36
CA ASN A 236 -7.72 -18.46 6.21
C ASN A 236 -8.42 -18.69 7.55
N ALA A 237 -9.63 -19.23 7.58
CA ALA A 237 -10.34 -19.51 8.82
C ALA A 237 -9.58 -20.46 9.75
N TYR A 238 -9.06 -21.59 9.22
CA TYR A 238 -8.33 -22.56 10.03
C TYR A 238 -7.05 -21.97 10.65
N THR A 239 -6.31 -21.22 9.83
CA THR A 239 -5.03 -20.62 10.24
C THR A 239 -5.21 -19.39 11.14
N GLN A 240 -6.32 -18.65 11.02
CA GLN A 240 -6.67 -17.56 11.93
C GLN A 240 -6.98 -18.09 13.33
N VAL A 241 -7.75 -19.17 13.44
CA VAL A 241 -8.04 -19.80 14.74
C VAL A 241 -6.77 -20.32 15.42
N LEU A 242 -5.81 -20.84 14.65
CA LEU A 242 -4.50 -21.21 15.21
C LEU A 242 -3.77 -19.99 15.77
N ALA A 243 -3.73 -18.88 15.03
CA ALA A 243 -3.09 -17.63 15.47
C ALA A 243 -3.75 -17.09 16.75
N ARG A 244 -5.08 -17.10 16.84
CA ARG A 244 -5.81 -16.70 18.06
C ARG A 244 -5.45 -17.57 19.27
N ALA A 245 -5.30 -18.88 19.07
CA ALA A 245 -4.88 -19.78 20.15
C ALA A 245 -3.42 -19.53 20.59
N GLU A 246 -2.54 -19.13 19.68
CA GLU A 246 -1.17 -18.72 19.97
C GLU A 246 -1.14 -17.42 20.79
N GLU A 247 -1.96 -16.42 20.44
CA GLU A 247 -2.12 -15.18 21.21
C GLU A 247 -2.59 -15.43 22.65
N TYR A 248 -3.62 -16.26 22.85
CA TYR A 248 -4.08 -16.61 24.20
C TYR A 248 -3.00 -17.35 25.01
N ALA A 249 -2.17 -18.18 24.36
CA ALA A 249 -1.07 -18.87 25.03
C ALA A 249 0.06 -17.90 25.43
N ALA A 250 0.34 -16.89 24.61
CA ALA A 250 1.28 -15.82 24.90
C ALA A 250 0.77 -14.95 26.07
N ASP A 251 -0.51 -14.59 26.08
CA ASP A 251 -1.17 -13.89 27.20
C ASP A 251 -1.06 -14.65 28.52
N GLN A 252 -1.30 -15.96 28.48
CA GLN A 252 -1.13 -16.81 29.67
C GLN A 252 0.33 -16.88 30.14
N THR A 253 1.30 -16.68 29.24
CA THR A 253 2.73 -16.57 29.62
C THR A 253 2.98 -15.27 30.39
N SER A 254 2.40 -14.16 29.95
CA SER A 254 2.46 -12.88 30.69
C SER A 254 1.80 -12.99 32.07
N VAL A 255 0.59 -13.57 32.14
CA VAL A 255 -0.13 -13.77 33.41
C VAL A 255 0.68 -14.60 34.39
N ARG A 256 1.34 -15.67 33.92
CA ARG A 256 2.19 -16.51 34.78
C ARG A 256 3.42 -15.77 35.29
N TRP A 257 3.94 -14.81 34.53
CA TRP A 257 5.18 -14.11 34.85
C TRP A 257 4.96 -12.93 35.80
N VAL A 258 3.96 -12.09 35.52
CA VAL A 258 3.72 -10.83 36.25
C VAL A 258 2.39 -10.77 37.00
N GLY A 259 1.56 -11.81 36.88
CA GLY A 259 0.20 -11.84 37.41
C GLY A 259 -0.85 -11.25 36.47
N ALA A 260 -2.11 -11.60 36.70
CA ALA A 260 -3.23 -11.22 35.82
C ALA A 260 -3.47 -9.70 35.76
N ALA A 261 -3.33 -9.00 36.89
CA ALA A 261 -3.56 -7.56 36.95
C ALA A 261 -2.53 -6.77 36.11
N ALA A 262 -1.23 -7.07 36.26
CA ALA A 262 -0.18 -6.41 35.50
C ALA A 262 -0.24 -6.76 34.00
N ALA A 263 -0.51 -8.03 33.66
CA ALA A 263 -0.69 -8.44 32.27
C ALA A 263 -1.90 -7.76 31.59
N ALA A 264 -3.03 -7.64 32.30
CA ALA A 264 -4.20 -6.95 31.81
C ALA A 264 -3.96 -5.45 31.62
N ASN A 265 -3.32 -4.80 32.60
CA ASN A 265 -2.98 -3.38 32.49
C ASN A 265 -1.99 -3.13 31.36
N ALA A 266 -1.02 -4.02 31.14
CA ALA A 266 -0.11 -3.93 30.00
C ALA A 266 -0.85 -3.96 28.66
N LEU A 267 -1.77 -4.93 28.47
CA LEU A 267 -2.56 -5.04 27.24
C LEU A 267 -3.41 -3.77 26.99
N LYS A 268 -4.04 -3.24 28.03
CA LYS A 268 -4.80 -1.99 27.93
C LYS A 268 -3.89 -0.82 27.60
N ARG A 269 -2.78 -0.69 28.31
CA ARG A 269 -1.88 0.47 28.20
C ARG A 269 -1.14 0.50 26.88
N VAL A 270 -0.81 -0.64 26.27
CA VAL A 270 -0.28 -0.70 24.89
C VAL A 270 -1.25 -0.05 23.90
N ASN A 271 -2.55 -0.37 23.98
CA ASN A 271 -3.57 0.20 23.10
C ASN A 271 -3.79 1.70 23.38
N LEU A 272 -3.85 2.09 24.64
CA LEU A 272 -4.01 3.49 25.04
C LEU A 272 -2.81 4.34 24.65
N ALA A 273 -1.59 3.84 24.86
CA ALA A 273 -0.36 4.53 24.48
C ALA A 273 -0.26 4.69 22.96
N ALA A 274 -0.71 3.71 22.18
CA ALA A 274 -0.74 3.83 20.71
C ALA A 274 -1.71 4.93 20.24
N ALA A 275 -2.91 5.00 20.83
CA ALA A 275 -3.88 6.07 20.55
C ALA A 275 -3.34 7.44 20.97
N ALA A 276 -2.80 7.55 22.20
CA ALA A 276 -2.20 8.78 22.72
C ALA A 276 -1.02 9.25 21.86
N TRP A 277 -0.17 8.33 21.41
CA TRP A 277 0.98 8.64 20.57
C TRP A 277 0.58 9.17 19.20
N SER A 278 -0.43 8.57 18.56
CA SER A 278 -0.98 9.05 17.30
C SER A 278 -1.52 10.47 17.44
N GLN A 279 -2.40 10.68 18.42
CA GLN A 279 -3.00 11.98 18.69
C GLN A 279 -1.94 13.05 19.00
N TRP A 280 -0.94 12.69 19.80
CA TRP A 280 0.14 13.59 20.15
C TRP A 280 1.07 13.92 18.98
N HIS A 281 1.32 12.98 18.05
CA HIS A 281 2.03 13.28 16.81
C HIS A 281 1.26 14.29 15.94
N ASP A 282 -0.06 14.12 15.83
CA ASP A 282 -0.90 15.06 15.08
C ASP A 282 -0.87 16.47 15.71
N GLU A 283 -0.82 16.56 17.03
CA GLU A 283 -0.60 17.81 17.78
C GLU A 283 0.80 18.39 17.55
N LEU A 284 1.84 17.55 17.58
CA LEU A 284 3.22 17.95 17.36
C LEU A 284 3.41 18.55 15.96
N PHE A 285 2.90 17.88 14.92
CA PHE A 285 3.02 18.32 13.54
C PHE A 285 2.19 19.58 13.24
N ARG A 286 1.16 19.90 14.03
CA ARG A 286 0.51 21.22 13.96
C ARG A 286 1.47 22.35 14.32
N GLY A 287 2.47 22.09 15.16
CA GLY A 287 3.53 23.04 15.52
C GLY A 287 4.40 23.50 14.34
N VAL A 288 4.38 22.80 13.19
CA VAL A 288 5.02 23.23 11.93
C VAL A 288 4.56 24.63 11.51
N ARG A 289 3.36 25.04 11.91
CA ARG A 289 2.80 26.36 11.59
C ARG A 289 3.51 27.49 12.33
N ASP A 290 3.99 27.21 13.54
CA ASP A 290 4.49 28.22 14.47
C ASP A 290 6.02 28.17 14.64
N GLN A 291 6.65 27.02 14.35
CA GLN A 291 8.06 26.76 14.63
C GLN A 291 8.84 26.39 13.37
N PRO A 292 9.89 27.15 12.98
CA PRO A 292 10.63 26.94 11.73
C PRO A 292 11.47 25.66 11.71
N SER A 293 11.71 25.07 12.88
CA SER A 293 12.45 23.82 13.04
C SER A 293 11.69 22.85 13.93
N PRO A 294 11.92 21.53 13.79
CA PRO A 294 11.37 20.55 14.70
C PRO A 294 11.75 20.81 16.16
N PRO A 295 10.87 20.50 17.13
CA PRO A 295 11.20 20.60 18.55
C PRO A 295 12.33 19.64 18.94
N THR A 296 13.27 20.11 19.76
CA THR A 296 14.47 19.35 20.18
C THR A 296 14.25 18.52 21.44
N ASP A 297 13.05 18.55 22.03
CA ASP A 297 12.69 17.93 23.30
C ASP A 297 11.51 16.95 23.19
N ARG A 298 11.14 16.51 21.98
CA ARG A 298 10.02 15.60 21.69
C ARG A 298 10.05 14.36 22.59
N ALA A 299 11.18 13.66 22.67
CA ALA A 299 11.29 12.45 23.50
C ALA A 299 11.05 12.72 25.00
N GLN A 300 11.47 13.88 25.51
CA GLN A 300 11.25 14.28 26.92
C GLN A 300 9.79 14.67 27.17
N ARG A 301 9.17 15.42 26.24
CA ARG A 301 7.75 15.78 26.31
C ARG A 301 6.85 14.56 26.36
N TRP A 302 7.13 13.55 25.53
CA TRP A 302 6.38 12.29 25.55
C TRP A 302 6.51 11.56 26.90
N ALA A 303 7.73 11.44 27.42
CA ALA A 303 7.97 10.81 28.71
C ALA A 303 7.24 11.53 29.86
N ALA A 304 7.18 12.86 29.83
CA ALA A 304 6.42 13.66 30.79
C ALA A 304 4.90 13.46 30.65
N LEU A 305 4.39 13.37 29.41
CA LEU A 305 2.98 13.12 29.12
C LEU A 305 2.53 11.76 29.69
N CYS A 306 3.36 10.72 29.53
CA CYS A 306 3.08 9.36 30.01
C CYS A 306 2.91 9.25 31.54
N ARG A 307 3.36 10.25 32.31
CA ARG A 307 3.17 10.27 33.78
C ARG A 307 1.72 10.56 34.19
N HIS A 308 0.91 11.10 33.29
CA HIS A 308 -0.45 11.52 33.56
C HIS A 308 -1.44 10.65 32.77
N SER A 309 -2.67 10.54 33.26
CA SER A 309 -3.75 9.89 32.49
C SER A 309 -4.39 10.91 31.56
N ASP A 310 -4.51 10.56 30.28
CA ASP A 310 -5.25 11.39 29.32
C ASP A 310 -6.76 11.31 29.62
N PRO A 311 -7.49 12.43 29.68
CA PRO A 311 -8.93 12.43 29.88
C PRO A 311 -9.71 11.58 28.86
N ARG A 312 -9.18 11.40 27.65
CA ARG A 312 -9.78 10.64 26.55
C ARG A 312 -9.51 9.14 26.63
N ALA A 313 -8.76 8.67 27.64
CA ALA A 313 -8.38 7.26 27.75
C ALA A 313 -9.59 6.31 27.80
N GLY A 314 -10.70 6.73 28.40
CA GLY A 314 -11.95 5.96 28.40
C GLY A 314 -12.51 5.75 27.00
N ASP A 315 -12.61 6.84 26.22
CA ASP A 315 -13.12 6.79 24.84
C ASP A 315 -12.22 5.94 23.94
N TRP A 316 -10.90 6.11 24.07
CA TRP A 316 -9.93 5.27 23.34
C TRP A 316 -10.01 3.81 23.73
N TRP A 317 -10.26 3.51 25.00
CA TRP A 317 -10.44 2.13 25.45
C TRP A 317 -11.69 1.50 24.83
N VAL A 318 -12.82 2.21 24.84
CA VAL A 318 -14.07 1.72 24.22
C VAL A 318 -13.86 1.43 22.74
N GLN A 319 -13.16 2.32 22.02
CA GLN A 319 -12.85 2.14 20.60
C GLN A 319 -11.88 0.96 20.35
N ALA A 320 -10.92 0.72 21.25
CA ALA A 320 -9.92 -0.33 21.10
C ALA A 320 -10.41 -1.72 21.54
N ALA A 321 -11.19 -1.80 22.61
CA ALA A 321 -11.56 -3.05 23.29
C ALA A 321 -12.32 -4.02 22.37
N ASP A 322 -13.20 -3.47 21.54
CA ASP A 322 -14.06 -4.20 20.60
C ASP A 322 -13.81 -3.83 19.14
N ARG A 323 -12.63 -3.27 18.83
CA ARG A 323 -12.28 -2.93 17.45
C ARG A 323 -12.57 -4.15 16.57
N PRO A 324 -13.48 -4.05 15.59
CA PRO A 324 -13.84 -5.18 14.77
C PRO A 324 -12.59 -5.61 14.02
N ALA A 325 -12.24 -6.89 14.16
CA ALA A 325 -11.16 -7.49 13.41
C ALA A 325 -11.38 -7.14 11.93
N GLU A 326 -10.46 -6.39 11.34
CA GLU A 326 -10.44 -6.26 9.88
C GLU A 326 -10.40 -7.68 9.30
N VAL A 327 -10.91 -7.90 8.09
CA VAL A 327 -11.01 -9.25 7.48
C VAL A 327 -9.64 -9.99 7.47
N MET A 328 -8.55 -9.23 7.61
CA MET A 328 -7.16 -9.69 7.69
C MET A 328 -6.52 -9.58 9.09
N ASP A 329 -7.20 -9.03 10.10
CA ASP A 329 -6.69 -8.96 11.47
C ASP A 329 -6.73 -10.36 12.10
N THR A 330 -5.54 -10.87 12.37
CA THR A 330 -5.32 -12.23 12.85
C THR A 330 -5.39 -12.34 14.38
N HIS A 331 -5.55 -11.21 15.09
CA HIS A 331 -5.56 -11.17 16.54
C HIS A 331 -7.01 -11.19 17.08
N PRO A 332 -7.27 -11.83 18.23
CA PRO A 332 -8.52 -11.63 18.95
C PRO A 332 -8.62 -10.20 19.50
N THR A 333 -9.83 -9.69 19.69
CA THR A 333 -10.03 -8.36 20.27
C THR A 333 -9.43 -8.26 21.68
N PRO A 334 -8.95 -7.09 22.12
CA PRO A 334 -8.41 -6.91 23.48
C PRO A 334 -9.39 -7.38 24.56
N ARG A 335 -10.70 -7.14 24.40
CA ARG A 335 -11.74 -7.65 25.31
C ARG A 335 -11.69 -9.17 25.44
N ARG A 336 -11.66 -9.91 24.32
CA ARG A 336 -11.61 -11.38 24.33
C ARG A 336 -10.35 -11.90 25.01
N ARG A 337 -9.21 -11.25 24.78
CA ARG A 337 -7.93 -11.59 25.43
C ARG A 337 -7.98 -11.40 26.93
N LEU A 338 -8.52 -10.27 27.42
CA LEU A 338 -8.69 -10.01 28.85
C LEU A 338 -9.62 -11.01 29.53
N LEU A 339 -10.74 -11.37 28.90
CA LEU A 339 -11.63 -12.42 29.39
C LEU A 339 -10.91 -13.78 29.46
N ALA A 340 -10.10 -14.12 28.44
CA ALA A 340 -9.31 -15.35 28.41
C ALA A 340 -8.17 -15.38 29.45
N MET A 341 -7.72 -14.21 29.95
CA MET A 341 -6.83 -14.09 31.11
C MET A 341 -7.55 -14.33 32.45
N GLY A 342 -8.89 -14.42 32.45
CA GLY A 342 -9.70 -14.67 33.64
C GLY A 342 -10.24 -13.42 34.34
N LEU A 343 -10.23 -12.26 33.67
CA LEU A 343 -10.78 -11.02 34.24
C LEU A 343 -12.32 -11.00 34.18
N GLY A 344 -12.94 -10.47 35.23
CA GLY A 344 -14.39 -10.18 35.25
C GLY A 344 -14.75 -8.95 34.40
N ALA A 345 -16.03 -8.82 34.04
CA ALA A 345 -16.52 -7.78 33.13
C ALA A 345 -16.11 -6.34 33.57
N ASP A 346 -16.32 -5.99 34.84
CA ASP A 346 -15.96 -4.66 35.37
C ASP A 346 -14.46 -4.37 35.23
N ALA A 347 -13.64 -5.39 35.48
CA ALA A 347 -12.20 -5.29 35.35
C ALA A 347 -11.76 -5.24 33.88
N VAL A 348 -12.58 -5.63 32.91
CA VAL A 348 -12.29 -5.48 31.48
C VAL A 348 -12.58 -4.06 31.01
N GLU A 349 -13.68 -3.45 31.49
CA GLU A 349 -14.07 -2.08 31.11
C GLU A 349 -13.20 -0.99 31.73
N ALA A 350 -12.69 -1.21 32.94
CA ALA A 350 -11.90 -0.20 33.64
C ALA A 350 -10.59 0.14 32.91
N THR A 351 -10.25 1.42 32.76
CA THR A 351 -8.93 1.85 32.29
C THR A 351 -7.84 1.52 33.33
N PRO A 352 -6.59 1.25 32.91
CA PRO A 352 -5.51 1.00 33.85
C PRO A 352 -5.23 2.25 34.69
N PRO A 353 -4.83 2.10 35.97
CA PRO A 353 -4.48 3.25 36.81
C PRO A 353 -3.27 4.02 36.25
N PRO A 354 -3.07 5.29 36.63
CA PRO A 354 -1.83 6.02 36.32
C PRO A 354 -0.59 5.25 36.81
N LEU A 355 0.56 5.50 36.18
CA LEU A 355 1.81 4.89 36.62
C LEU A 355 2.16 5.35 38.04
N ALA A 356 2.33 4.40 38.96
CA ALA A 356 2.87 4.65 40.28
C ALA A 356 4.38 4.37 40.26
N GLY A 357 5.20 5.42 40.34
CA GLY A 357 6.67 5.30 40.37
C GLY A 357 7.36 5.49 39.00
N PRO A 358 8.57 4.92 38.81
CA PRO A 358 9.34 5.09 37.57
C PRO A 358 8.71 4.31 36.41
N SER A 359 8.86 4.82 35.19
CA SER A 359 8.52 4.08 33.97
C SER A 359 9.45 2.87 33.78
N ALA A 360 9.07 1.93 32.91
CA ALA A 360 9.95 0.81 32.56
C ALA A 360 11.26 1.31 31.93
N ALA A 361 11.21 2.39 31.13
CA ALA A 361 12.41 3.00 30.58
C ALA A 361 13.36 3.48 31.68
N GLU A 362 12.84 4.17 32.69
CA GLU A 362 13.61 4.67 33.83
C GLU A 362 14.15 3.52 34.70
N ALA A 363 13.33 2.49 34.96
CA ALA A 363 13.73 1.35 35.77
C ALA A 363 14.77 0.44 35.09
N TRP A 364 14.67 0.25 33.77
CA TRP A 364 15.56 -0.67 33.04
C TRP A 364 16.87 -0.03 32.59
N PHE A 365 16.85 1.23 32.19
CA PHE A 365 18.04 1.93 31.68
C PHE A 365 18.67 2.89 32.70
N GLY A 366 17.97 3.20 33.81
CA GLY A 366 18.47 4.10 34.84
C GLY A 366 18.90 5.46 34.25
N PRO A 367 20.06 6.01 34.64
CA PRO A 367 20.59 7.24 34.07
C PRO A 367 20.81 7.20 32.54
N GLY A 368 20.99 6.01 31.96
CA GLY A 368 21.20 5.82 30.53
C GLY A 368 19.99 6.18 29.67
N VAL A 369 18.79 6.28 30.25
CA VAL A 369 17.56 6.64 29.53
C VAL A 369 17.66 8.02 28.87
N ALA A 370 18.37 8.97 29.50
CA ALA A 370 18.55 10.32 28.95
C ALA A 370 19.31 10.29 27.62
N SER A 371 20.37 9.49 27.53
CA SER A 371 21.13 9.32 26.30
C SER A 371 20.33 8.61 25.20
N LEU A 372 19.48 7.63 25.57
CA LEU A 372 18.59 6.98 24.61
C LEU A 372 17.55 7.96 24.03
N ARG A 373 16.94 8.80 24.90
CA ARG A 373 16.01 9.85 24.48
C ARG A 373 16.69 10.82 23.51
N GLU A 374 17.89 11.30 23.83
CA GLU A 374 18.67 12.21 22.98
C GLU A 374 19.04 11.60 21.62
N GLN A 375 19.51 10.35 21.59
CA GLN A 375 19.87 9.68 20.33
C GLN A 375 18.66 9.46 19.42
N LEU A 376 17.51 9.05 19.96
CA LEU A 376 16.28 8.91 19.18
C LEU A 376 15.72 10.26 18.73
N GLN A 377 15.78 11.27 19.61
CA GLN A 377 15.43 12.65 19.29
C GLN A 377 16.24 13.19 18.12
N GLN A 378 17.55 13.01 18.14
CA GLN A 378 18.45 13.49 17.09
C GLN A 378 18.16 12.80 15.75
N ARG A 379 18.01 11.48 15.74
CA ARG A 379 17.65 10.72 14.54
C ARG A 379 16.33 11.16 13.94
N TRP A 380 15.32 11.37 14.78
CA TRP A 380 14.02 11.87 14.34
C TRP A 380 14.16 13.27 13.74
N HIS A 381 14.86 14.18 14.43
CA HIS A 381 15.08 15.54 13.95
C HIS A 381 15.78 15.55 12.58
N GLU A 382 16.86 14.79 12.42
CA GLU A 382 17.57 14.64 11.14
C GLU A 382 16.66 14.11 10.02
N SER A 383 15.78 13.15 10.35
CA SER A 383 14.88 12.55 9.36
C SER A 383 13.75 13.46 8.87
N ILE A 384 13.42 14.52 9.62
CA ILE A 384 12.27 15.38 9.30
C ILE A 384 12.60 16.86 9.12
N ALA A 385 13.84 17.29 9.39
CA ALA A 385 14.19 18.71 9.41
C ALA A 385 13.94 19.41 8.07
N GLU A 386 14.25 18.75 6.94
CA GLU A 386 14.05 19.29 5.60
C GLU A 386 12.55 19.46 5.30
N ASP A 387 11.78 18.37 5.37
CA ASP A 387 10.32 18.37 5.20
C ASP A 387 9.62 19.38 6.13
N TRP A 388 10.07 19.51 7.38
CA TRP A 388 9.50 20.45 8.34
C TRP A 388 9.76 21.90 7.92
N THR A 389 10.98 22.20 7.49
CA THR A 389 11.37 23.54 7.04
C THR A 389 10.60 23.93 5.79
N GLU A 390 10.46 23.00 4.83
CA GLU A 390 9.70 23.20 3.61
C GLU A 390 8.23 23.50 3.94
N ARG A 391 7.56 22.66 4.73
CA ARG A 391 6.16 22.85 5.12
C ARG A 391 5.92 24.12 5.91
N HIS A 392 6.84 24.50 6.82
CA HIS A 392 6.74 25.78 7.51
C HIS A 392 6.87 26.93 6.51
N SER A 393 7.81 26.86 5.56
CA SER A 393 7.99 27.91 4.55
C SER A 393 6.76 28.07 3.66
N GLU A 394 6.13 26.97 3.23
CA GLU A 394 4.87 26.97 2.49
C GLU A 394 3.74 27.61 3.32
N HIS A 395 3.64 27.24 4.61
CA HIS A 395 2.64 27.81 5.49
C HIS A 395 2.82 29.33 5.66
N ARG A 396 4.06 29.81 5.78
CA ARG A 396 4.38 31.25 5.82
C ARG A 396 4.02 31.96 4.52
N GLN A 397 4.23 31.32 3.37
CA GLN A 397 3.81 31.88 2.07
C GLN A 397 2.29 31.99 2.00
N TRP A 398 1.54 31.00 2.49
CA TRP A 398 0.08 31.08 2.56
C TRP A 398 -0.40 32.23 3.45
N LEU A 399 0.20 32.41 4.63
CA LEU A 399 -0.13 33.51 5.53
C LEU A 399 0.19 34.89 4.91
N ALA A 400 1.33 35.03 4.25
CA ALA A 400 1.68 36.25 3.51
C ALA A 400 0.67 36.53 2.38
N ARG A 401 0.27 35.50 1.64
CA ARG A 401 -0.72 35.63 0.56
C ARG A 401 -2.11 36.00 1.09
N VAL A 402 -2.54 35.43 2.23
CA VAL A 402 -3.77 35.84 2.91
C VAL A 402 -3.73 37.32 3.28
N ALA A 403 -2.64 37.79 3.87
CA ALA A 403 -2.48 39.19 4.26
C ALA A 403 -2.48 40.13 3.03
N GLU A 404 -1.83 39.73 1.94
CA GLU A 404 -1.85 40.46 0.67
C GLU A 404 -3.29 40.57 0.14
N LEU A 405 -3.98 39.45 -0.03
CA LEU A 405 -5.36 39.41 -0.53
C LEU A 405 -6.32 40.24 0.33
N GLN A 406 -6.15 40.23 1.65
CA GLN A 406 -6.99 41.02 2.58
C GLN A 406 -6.80 42.53 2.45
N THR A 407 -5.66 42.99 1.93
CA THR A 407 -5.37 44.43 1.76
C THR A 407 -5.75 44.97 0.38
N LEU A 408 -6.16 44.11 -0.55
CA LEU A 408 -6.64 44.53 -1.87
C LEU A 408 -7.93 45.36 -1.73
N PRO A 409 -7.99 46.58 -2.29
CA PRO A 409 -9.15 47.47 -2.17
C PRO A 409 -10.38 46.92 -2.90
N GLU A 410 -10.19 46.21 -4.00
CA GLU A 410 -11.21 45.43 -4.69
C GLU A 410 -10.64 44.03 -4.96
N ARG A 411 -11.45 42.99 -4.69
CA ARG A 411 -11.14 41.59 -4.96
C ARG A 411 -12.10 41.07 -6.01
N ASP A 412 -11.58 40.48 -7.08
CA ASP A 412 -12.40 39.75 -8.03
C ASP A 412 -12.84 38.39 -7.47
N HIS A 413 -13.65 37.65 -8.24
CA HIS A 413 -14.18 36.36 -7.80
C HIS A 413 -13.08 35.32 -7.56
N GLU A 414 -12.00 35.33 -8.34
CA GLU A 414 -10.89 34.40 -8.21
C GLU A 414 -10.06 34.69 -6.95
N ALA A 415 -9.73 35.96 -6.70
CA ALA A 415 -9.02 36.41 -5.51
C ALA A 415 -9.81 36.13 -4.22
N GLU A 416 -11.14 36.29 -4.25
CA GLU A 416 -11.99 35.96 -3.10
C GLU A 416 -11.98 34.47 -2.80
N LEU A 417 -12.08 33.63 -3.83
CA LEU A 417 -12.08 32.18 -3.68
C LEU A 417 -10.71 31.66 -3.25
N GLU A 418 -9.62 32.24 -3.76
CA GLU A 418 -8.25 31.99 -3.32
C GLU A 418 -8.11 32.31 -1.83
N LEU A 419 -8.58 33.48 -1.39
CA LEU A 419 -8.55 33.87 0.02
C LEU A 419 -9.29 32.87 0.90
N LEU A 420 -10.51 32.46 0.52
CA LEU A 420 -11.29 31.49 1.29
C LEU A 420 -10.63 30.11 1.34
N ASN A 421 -10.01 29.66 0.24
CA ASN A 421 -9.23 28.42 0.21
C ASN A 421 -8.02 28.48 1.16
N LEU A 422 -7.28 29.59 1.14
CA LEU A 422 -6.12 29.77 2.02
C LEU A 422 -6.55 29.86 3.49
N ARG A 423 -7.61 30.63 3.79
CA ARG A 423 -8.16 30.72 5.16
C ARG A 423 -8.67 29.39 5.67
N LEU A 424 -9.27 28.54 4.84
CA LEU A 424 -9.61 27.15 5.22
C LEU A 424 -8.39 26.32 5.65
N ARG A 425 -7.18 26.66 5.19
CA ARG A 425 -5.93 25.96 5.54
C ARG A 425 -5.22 26.59 6.73
N THR A 426 -5.23 27.92 6.82
CA THR A 426 -4.51 28.69 7.84
C THR A 426 -5.32 28.96 9.10
N GLU A 427 -6.65 29.05 8.98
CA GLU A 427 -7.60 29.36 10.05
C GLU A 427 -8.59 28.20 10.24
N PRO A 428 -8.16 27.04 10.77
CA PRO A 428 -9.03 25.85 10.89
C PRO A 428 -10.26 26.05 11.79
N GLU A 429 -10.20 26.99 12.73
CA GLU A 429 -11.29 27.31 13.66
C GLU A 429 -12.29 28.33 13.08
N ALA A 430 -11.97 28.97 11.95
CA ALA A 430 -12.85 29.95 11.34
C ALA A 430 -14.04 29.27 10.64
N ASP A 431 -15.26 29.68 10.98
CA ASP A 431 -16.45 29.25 10.26
C ASP A 431 -16.56 30.00 8.92
N LEU A 432 -16.16 29.33 7.85
CA LEU A 432 -16.18 29.86 6.49
C LEU A 432 -17.39 29.39 5.68
N ARG A 433 -18.36 28.70 6.30
CA ARG A 433 -19.54 28.15 5.58
C ARG A 433 -20.37 29.25 4.93
N ALA A 434 -20.69 30.32 5.66
CA ALA A 434 -21.48 31.44 5.13
C ALA A 434 -20.80 32.16 3.95
N PRO A 435 -19.52 32.58 4.01
CA PRO A 435 -18.87 33.21 2.87
C PRO A 435 -18.67 32.25 1.68
N LEU A 436 -18.43 30.95 1.92
CA LEU A 436 -18.36 29.95 0.86
C LEU A 436 -19.72 29.69 0.20
N GLN A 437 -20.80 29.69 0.97
CA GLN A 437 -22.16 29.59 0.43
C GLN A 437 -22.47 30.78 -0.47
N ALA A 438 -22.12 32.00 -0.06
CA ALA A 438 -22.28 33.18 -0.90
C ALA A 438 -21.49 33.09 -2.22
N ARG A 439 -20.34 32.40 -2.24
CA ARG A 439 -19.59 32.11 -3.48
C ARG A 439 -20.31 31.12 -4.38
N VAL A 440 -20.84 30.04 -3.82
CA VAL A 440 -21.65 29.06 -4.55
C VAL A 440 -22.90 29.71 -5.13
N ASP A 441 -23.56 30.61 -4.39
CA ASP A 441 -24.76 31.31 -4.85
C ASP A 441 -24.44 32.30 -5.98
N ALA A 442 -23.27 32.95 -5.93
CA ALA A 442 -22.80 33.86 -6.97
C ALA A 442 -22.32 33.13 -8.23
N GLU A 443 -21.68 31.96 -8.09
CA GLU A 443 -21.17 31.15 -9.19
C GLU A 443 -21.56 29.67 -9.05
N PRO A 444 -22.82 29.30 -9.39
CA PRO A 444 -23.36 27.96 -9.15
C PRO A 444 -22.65 26.81 -9.89
N ASP A 445 -21.88 27.13 -10.92
CA ASP A 445 -21.11 26.20 -11.74
C ASP A 445 -19.61 26.16 -11.38
N ASN A 446 -19.18 26.88 -10.35
CA ASN A 446 -17.79 26.85 -9.87
C ASN A 446 -17.53 25.62 -8.98
N ALA A 447 -16.93 24.58 -9.56
CA ALA A 447 -16.63 23.33 -8.87
C ALA A 447 -15.73 23.53 -7.63
N LEU A 448 -14.77 24.46 -7.67
CA LEU A 448 -13.89 24.72 -6.54
C LEU A 448 -14.65 25.34 -5.36
N ALA A 449 -15.60 26.24 -5.62
CA ALA A 449 -16.45 26.82 -4.57
C ALA A 449 -17.28 25.74 -3.85
N HIS A 450 -17.90 24.81 -4.61
CA HIS A 450 -18.61 23.66 -4.05
C HIS A 450 -17.69 22.75 -3.25
N TYR A 451 -16.46 22.51 -3.73
CA TYR A 451 -15.48 21.69 -3.03
C TYR A 451 -15.10 22.30 -1.67
N LEU A 452 -14.77 23.59 -1.64
CA LEU A 452 -14.41 24.29 -0.41
C LEU A 452 -15.58 24.38 0.58
N LEU A 453 -16.80 24.63 0.10
CA LEU A 453 -18.01 24.59 0.92
C LEU A 453 -18.23 23.21 1.52
N GLY A 454 -18.09 22.16 0.72
CA GLY A 454 -18.20 20.78 1.17
C GLY A 454 -17.18 20.44 2.27
N LEU A 455 -15.93 20.87 2.12
CA LEU A 455 -14.92 20.72 3.18
C LEU A 455 -15.31 21.44 4.47
N ALA A 456 -15.79 22.68 4.38
CA ALA A 456 -16.20 23.48 5.54
C ALA A 456 -17.39 22.84 6.27
N GLN A 457 -18.37 22.32 5.53
CA GLN A 457 -19.54 21.61 6.07
C GLN A 457 -19.13 20.30 6.77
N LEU A 458 -18.35 19.44 6.11
CA LEU A 458 -17.93 18.17 6.71
C LEU A 458 -17.08 18.36 7.98
N ARG A 459 -16.23 19.40 8.02
CA ARG A 459 -15.47 19.75 9.23
C ARG A 459 -16.36 20.19 10.39
N ALA A 460 -17.48 20.83 10.10
CA ALA A 460 -18.51 21.21 11.07
C ALA A 460 -19.50 20.07 11.38
N ASP A 461 -19.17 18.83 10.98
CA ASP A 461 -20.01 17.63 11.08
C ASP A 461 -21.38 17.76 10.39
N ASP A 462 -21.45 18.59 9.35
CA ASP A 462 -22.64 18.81 8.53
C ASP A 462 -22.65 17.89 7.30
N VAL A 463 -23.64 16.99 7.25
CA VAL A 463 -23.84 16.01 6.17
C VAL A 463 -24.09 16.67 4.80
N GLN A 464 -24.53 17.93 4.76
CA GLN A 464 -24.69 18.69 3.52
C GLN A 464 -23.39 18.79 2.71
N GLY A 465 -22.24 18.65 3.38
CA GLY A 465 -20.95 18.59 2.72
C GLY A 465 -20.83 17.48 1.68
N LEU A 466 -21.52 16.35 1.87
CA LEU A 466 -21.57 15.28 0.87
C LEU A 466 -22.32 15.71 -0.40
N GLN A 467 -23.37 16.51 -0.29
CA GLN A 467 -24.11 17.04 -1.45
C GLN A 467 -23.26 18.04 -2.23
N SER A 468 -22.53 18.90 -1.53
CA SER A 468 -21.55 19.80 -2.13
C SER A 468 -20.48 19.03 -2.91
N LEU A 469 -19.95 17.93 -2.34
CA LEU A 469 -18.99 17.06 -3.03
C LEU A 469 -19.58 16.32 -4.24
N GLU A 470 -20.85 15.89 -4.19
CA GLU A 470 -21.53 15.34 -5.38
C GLU A 470 -21.64 16.38 -6.50
N ARG A 471 -21.90 17.66 -6.14
CA ARG A 471 -21.94 18.75 -7.11
C ARG A 471 -20.57 19.02 -7.74
N VAL A 472 -19.48 18.88 -7.00
CA VAL A 472 -18.11 18.92 -7.55
C VAL A 472 -17.93 17.86 -8.64
N ILE A 473 -18.32 16.62 -8.37
CA ILE A 473 -18.19 15.50 -9.33
C ILE A 473 -18.99 15.77 -10.60
N ALA A 474 -20.19 16.34 -10.45
CA ALA A 474 -21.05 16.68 -11.59
C ALA A 474 -20.49 17.82 -12.45
N LEU A 475 -19.85 18.82 -11.83
CA LEU A 475 -19.28 19.98 -12.51
C LEU A 475 -17.88 19.74 -13.09
N ASP A 476 -17.06 18.99 -12.36
CA ASP A 476 -15.67 18.69 -12.72
C ASP A 476 -15.35 17.21 -12.46
N PRO A 477 -15.66 16.31 -13.41
CA PRO A 477 -15.39 14.87 -13.27
C PRO A 477 -13.93 14.51 -12.94
N PRO A 478 -12.89 15.23 -13.43
CA PRO A 478 -11.51 15.10 -12.94
C PRO A 478 -11.34 15.17 -11.41
N SER A 479 -12.14 15.99 -10.73
CA SER A 479 -12.12 16.15 -9.27
C SER A 479 -12.84 15.03 -8.50
N THR A 480 -13.25 13.94 -9.16
CA THR A 480 -13.87 12.77 -8.50
C THR A 480 -13.01 12.19 -7.39
N LYS A 481 -11.71 12.01 -7.62
CA LYS A 481 -10.80 11.43 -6.62
C LYS A 481 -10.71 12.26 -5.34
N PRO A 482 -10.35 13.56 -5.39
CA PRO A 482 -10.29 14.38 -4.17
C PRO A 482 -11.64 14.48 -3.46
N ALA A 483 -12.76 14.57 -4.20
CA ALA A 483 -14.09 14.56 -3.58
C ALA A 483 -14.38 13.24 -2.83
N CYS A 484 -14.14 12.09 -3.47
CA CYS A 484 -14.35 10.79 -2.84
C CYS A 484 -13.46 10.56 -1.61
N GLU A 485 -12.21 11.03 -1.63
CA GLU A 485 -11.29 10.92 -0.50
C GLU A 485 -11.83 11.66 0.74
N ARG A 486 -12.36 12.87 0.57
CA ARG A 486 -12.92 13.67 1.67
C ARG A 486 -14.22 13.07 2.22
N ALA A 487 -15.10 12.62 1.32
CA ALA A 487 -16.33 11.93 1.71
C ALA A 487 -16.04 10.64 2.47
N TRP A 488 -15.11 9.82 1.98
CA TRP A 488 -14.69 8.58 2.63
C TRP A 488 -14.06 8.84 4.02
N GLU A 489 -13.18 9.84 4.13
CA GLU A 489 -12.53 10.19 5.39
C GLU A 489 -13.54 10.57 6.48
N TRP A 490 -14.61 11.28 6.10
CA TRP A 490 -15.69 11.65 7.01
C TRP A 490 -16.62 10.47 7.35
N LEU A 491 -16.95 9.63 6.35
CA LEU A 491 -17.89 8.51 6.50
C LEU A 491 -17.30 7.27 7.18
N ARG A 492 -16.00 7.00 7.07
CA ARG A 492 -15.39 5.72 7.52
C ARG A 492 -15.64 5.36 8.99
N SER A 493 -15.85 6.37 9.85
CA SER A 493 -16.16 6.19 11.27
C SER A 493 -17.66 6.31 11.60
N ARG A 494 -18.50 6.65 10.62
CA ARG A 494 -19.92 6.97 10.78
C ARG A 494 -20.82 5.96 10.08
N ASP A 495 -20.56 5.69 8.80
CA ASP A 495 -21.34 4.80 7.95
C ASP A 495 -20.42 4.07 6.97
N ARG A 496 -20.24 2.75 7.20
CA ARG A 496 -19.36 1.91 6.41
C ARG A 496 -19.86 1.66 5.00
N ASP A 497 -21.17 1.53 4.83
CA ASP A 497 -21.77 1.19 3.54
C ASP A 497 -21.71 2.41 2.63
N ALA A 498 -22.03 3.60 3.16
CA ALA A 498 -21.83 4.85 2.46
C ALA A 498 -20.34 5.08 2.13
N ALA A 499 -19.43 4.84 3.08
CA ALA A 499 -17.98 4.96 2.82
C ALA A 499 -17.52 4.04 1.69
N ALA A 500 -17.98 2.78 1.67
CA ALA A 500 -17.64 1.80 0.63
C ALA A 500 -18.11 2.27 -0.76
N HIS A 501 -19.27 2.90 -0.86
CA HIS A 501 -19.78 3.47 -2.12
C HIS A 501 -18.86 4.57 -2.68
N TRP A 502 -18.43 5.51 -1.85
CA TRP A 502 -17.48 6.57 -2.27
C TRP A 502 -16.10 5.99 -2.62
N GLN A 503 -15.64 4.98 -1.87
CA GLN A 503 -14.40 4.26 -2.17
C GLN A 503 -14.46 3.55 -3.53
N GLN A 504 -15.59 2.90 -3.84
CA GLN A 504 -15.79 2.24 -5.12
C GLN A 504 -15.71 3.23 -6.28
N ARG A 505 -16.38 4.39 -6.17
CA ARG A 505 -16.30 5.44 -7.20
C ARG A 505 -14.87 5.95 -7.40
N TRP A 506 -14.11 6.11 -6.32
CA TRP A 506 -12.68 6.45 -6.42
C TRP A 506 -11.91 5.38 -7.21
N HIS A 507 -12.15 4.09 -6.94
CA HIS A 507 -11.51 2.99 -7.65
C HIS A 507 -11.89 2.94 -9.13
N GLU A 508 -13.17 3.16 -9.46
CA GLU A 508 -13.65 3.22 -10.84
C GLU A 508 -12.96 4.36 -11.60
N ARG A 509 -12.90 5.55 -11.01
CA ARG A 509 -12.17 6.70 -11.58
C ARG A 509 -10.69 6.40 -11.75
N HIS A 510 -10.05 5.80 -10.75
CA HIS A 510 -8.65 5.41 -10.80
C HIS A 510 -8.36 4.39 -11.91
N ALA A 511 -9.23 3.40 -12.08
CA ALA A 511 -9.12 2.41 -13.14
C ALA A 511 -9.29 3.04 -14.54
N LEU A 512 -10.22 3.98 -14.69
CA LEU A 512 -10.43 4.74 -15.93
C LEU A 512 -9.17 5.54 -16.30
N GLU A 513 -8.62 6.28 -15.35
CA GLU A 513 -7.40 7.07 -15.57
C GLU A 513 -6.19 6.18 -15.88
N GLN A 514 -6.00 5.07 -15.17
CA GLN A 514 -4.96 4.11 -15.52
C GLN A 514 -5.14 3.52 -16.93
N ALA A 515 -6.38 3.23 -17.33
CA ALA A 515 -6.67 2.72 -18.67
C ALA A 515 -6.34 3.78 -19.73
N ARG A 516 -6.73 5.03 -19.49
CA ARG A 516 -6.40 6.18 -20.34
C ARG A 516 -4.88 6.35 -20.45
N ASP A 517 -4.16 6.42 -19.35
CA ASP A 517 -2.72 6.67 -19.34
C ASP A 517 -1.96 5.53 -20.02
N ARG A 518 -2.36 4.27 -19.80
CA ARG A 518 -1.81 3.11 -20.54
C ARG A 518 -2.07 3.21 -22.04
N GLN A 519 -3.27 3.61 -22.45
CA GLN A 519 -3.59 3.83 -23.85
C GLN A 519 -2.74 4.97 -24.42
N LEU A 520 -2.60 6.09 -23.71
CA LEU A 520 -1.78 7.21 -24.16
C LEU A 520 -0.30 6.85 -24.28
N GLU A 521 0.28 6.14 -23.31
CA GLU A 521 1.70 5.78 -23.34
C GLU A 521 2.04 4.74 -24.42
N LYS A 522 1.16 3.76 -24.64
CA LYS A 522 1.47 2.59 -25.47
C LYS A 522 0.54 2.50 -26.67
N VAL A 523 1.14 2.59 -27.86
CA VAL A 523 0.44 2.33 -29.12
C VAL A 523 0.28 0.82 -29.32
N SER A 524 -0.95 0.37 -29.58
CA SER A 524 -1.33 -1.02 -29.82
C SER A 524 -1.74 -1.24 -31.29
N PRO A 525 -1.44 -2.40 -31.88
CA PRO A 525 -1.97 -2.77 -33.20
C PRO A 525 -3.50 -2.86 -33.27
N THR A 526 -4.19 -2.94 -32.13
CA THR A 526 -5.65 -3.02 -32.01
C THR A 526 -6.31 -1.67 -31.74
N ASP A 527 -5.55 -0.57 -31.75
CA ASP A 527 -6.09 0.76 -31.51
C ASP A 527 -7.13 1.13 -32.57
N ARG A 528 -8.21 1.76 -32.12
CA ARG A 528 -9.21 2.31 -33.02
C ARG A 528 -8.70 3.62 -33.61
N LEU A 529 -8.83 3.77 -34.92
CA LEU A 529 -8.32 4.90 -35.68
C LEU A 529 -9.47 5.66 -36.34
N ALA A 530 -9.31 6.97 -36.45
CA ALA A 530 -10.21 7.88 -37.13
C ALA A 530 -9.43 8.82 -38.07
N PRO A 531 -10.09 9.52 -39.00
CA PRO A 531 -9.46 10.56 -39.79
C PRO A 531 -8.76 11.60 -38.91
N PRO A 532 -7.61 12.14 -39.34
CA PRO A 532 -6.74 12.95 -38.49
C PRO A 532 -7.35 14.29 -38.03
N ALA A 533 -8.42 14.78 -38.67
CA ALA A 533 -9.11 16.03 -38.30
C ALA A 533 -8.14 17.21 -38.04
N LEU A 534 -7.17 17.40 -38.94
CA LEU A 534 -6.23 18.52 -38.90
C LEU A 534 -6.76 19.69 -39.71
N ASP A 535 -6.62 20.90 -39.17
CA ASP A 535 -6.80 22.13 -39.92
C ASP A 535 -5.65 22.35 -40.92
N ASP A 536 -5.82 23.34 -41.80
CA ASP A 536 -4.84 23.60 -42.86
C ASP A 536 -3.51 24.12 -42.32
N ALA A 537 -3.52 24.85 -41.20
CA ALA A 537 -2.32 25.36 -40.55
C ALA A 537 -1.47 24.22 -39.96
N ALA A 538 -2.07 23.32 -39.17
CA ALA A 538 -1.40 22.15 -38.62
C ALA A 538 -0.91 21.21 -39.71
N ARG A 539 -1.66 21.07 -40.81
CA ARG A 539 -1.24 20.27 -41.97
C ARG A 539 0.02 20.83 -42.63
N HIS A 540 0.08 22.14 -42.85
CA HIS A 540 1.28 22.79 -43.41
C HIS A 540 2.48 22.64 -42.49
N GLU A 541 2.31 22.79 -41.18
CA GLU A 541 3.39 22.67 -40.22
C GLU A 541 3.92 21.22 -40.11
N VAL A 542 3.04 20.21 -40.13
CA VAL A 542 3.45 18.80 -40.21
C VAL A 542 4.25 18.53 -41.49
N LEU A 543 3.80 19.07 -42.63
CA LEU A 543 4.52 18.96 -43.90
C LEU A 543 5.92 19.57 -43.82
N ARG A 544 6.03 20.78 -43.25
CA ARG A 544 7.29 21.49 -43.03
C ARG A 544 8.25 20.66 -42.17
N LEU A 545 7.77 20.11 -41.05
CA LEU A 545 8.55 19.27 -40.15
C LEU A 545 9.05 18.01 -40.84
N LEU A 546 8.18 17.30 -41.56
CA LEU A 546 8.55 16.09 -42.30
C LEU A 546 9.54 16.36 -43.44
N ALA A 547 9.44 17.52 -44.10
CA ALA A 547 10.35 17.93 -45.17
C ALA A 547 11.80 18.15 -44.70
N THR A 548 12.02 18.41 -43.40
CA THR A 548 13.38 18.50 -42.82
C THR A 548 14.15 17.18 -42.92
N GLN A 549 13.45 16.05 -43.06
CA GLN A 549 14.04 14.72 -43.09
C GLN A 549 13.96 14.11 -44.50
N GLN A 550 15.02 14.29 -45.30
CA GLN A 550 15.09 13.75 -46.68
C GLN A 550 14.91 12.22 -46.77
N ALA A 551 15.20 11.53 -45.66
CA ALA A 551 15.04 10.09 -45.51
C ALA A 551 13.57 9.62 -45.43
N VAL A 552 12.61 10.51 -45.14
CA VAL A 552 11.18 10.19 -45.13
C VAL A 552 10.65 10.19 -46.57
N ARG A 553 10.08 9.07 -47.01
CA ARG A 553 9.51 8.89 -48.35
C ARG A 553 8.02 9.22 -48.37
N ARG A 554 7.28 8.70 -47.39
CA ARG A 554 5.83 8.90 -47.20
C ARG A 554 5.55 8.98 -45.71
N ALA A 555 4.51 9.74 -45.35
CA ALA A 555 3.98 9.73 -44.00
C ALA A 555 2.45 9.61 -44.03
N TRP A 556 1.91 8.96 -43.00
CA TRP A 556 0.47 8.93 -42.74
C TRP A 556 0.21 9.53 -41.39
N VAL A 557 -0.83 10.37 -41.32
CA VAL A 557 -1.32 10.90 -40.06
C VAL A 557 -2.74 10.40 -39.85
N VAL A 558 -3.00 9.82 -38.69
CA VAL A 558 -4.31 9.33 -38.28
C VAL A 558 -4.59 9.78 -36.86
N ARG A 559 -5.87 9.99 -36.52
CA ARG A 559 -6.28 10.23 -35.14
C ARG A 559 -6.47 8.88 -34.47
N ARG A 560 -5.86 8.71 -33.30
CA ARG A 560 -6.10 7.56 -32.44
C ARG A 560 -7.27 7.89 -31.52
N LEU A 561 -8.21 6.96 -31.41
CA LEU A 561 -9.33 7.07 -30.47
C LEU A 561 -8.94 6.40 -29.14
N ILE A 562 -9.07 7.15 -28.06
CA ILE A 562 -8.81 6.67 -26.70
C ILE A 562 -10.17 6.30 -26.11
N ASP A 563 -10.51 5.01 -26.07
CA ASP A 563 -11.83 4.57 -25.61
C ASP A 563 -12.08 4.95 -24.14
N ALA A 564 -11.04 5.03 -23.32
CA ALA A 564 -11.13 5.46 -21.92
C ALA A 564 -11.35 6.96 -21.74
N ASP A 565 -11.05 7.77 -22.75
CA ASP A 565 -11.29 9.22 -22.74
C ASP A 565 -11.44 9.75 -24.17
N PRO A 566 -12.68 9.78 -24.71
CA PRO A 566 -12.94 10.21 -26.09
C PRO A 566 -12.59 11.67 -26.36
N THR A 567 -12.41 12.49 -25.31
CA THR A 567 -12.09 13.92 -25.44
C THR A 567 -10.61 14.14 -25.78
N VAL A 568 -9.75 13.18 -25.45
CA VAL A 568 -8.32 13.28 -25.69
C VAL A 568 -8.01 13.01 -27.16
N VAL A 569 -7.44 14.02 -27.83
CA VAL A 569 -7.03 13.94 -29.23
C VAL A 569 -5.54 13.63 -29.30
N VAL A 570 -5.21 12.43 -29.78
CA VAL A 570 -3.83 12.01 -30.06
C VAL A 570 -3.71 11.54 -31.49
N HIS A 571 -2.62 11.91 -32.16
CA HIS A 571 -2.34 11.49 -33.53
C HIS A 571 -1.24 10.44 -33.58
N LEU A 572 -1.30 9.56 -34.58
CA LEU A 572 -0.18 8.70 -34.95
C LEU A 572 0.38 9.21 -36.26
N VAL A 573 1.69 9.45 -36.29
CA VAL A 573 2.44 9.82 -37.49
C VAL A 573 3.31 8.63 -37.87
N VAL A 574 2.90 7.90 -38.90
CA VAL A 574 3.60 6.70 -39.39
C VAL A 574 4.50 7.09 -40.55
N LEU A 575 5.80 6.89 -40.39
CA LEU A 575 6.84 7.24 -41.34
C LEU A 575 7.28 6.02 -42.16
N GLU A 576 7.25 6.13 -43.48
CA GLU A 576 7.94 5.22 -44.37
C GLU A 576 9.28 5.81 -44.78
N LEU A 577 10.36 5.16 -44.37
CA LEU A 577 11.71 5.61 -44.68
C LEU A 577 12.20 5.07 -46.03
N GLY A 578 13.03 5.87 -46.70
CA GLY A 578 13.74 5.49 -47.92
C GLY A 578 14.62 4.25 -47.73
N TRP A 579 14.93 3.56 -48.83
CA TRP A 579 15.72 2.33 -48.82
C TRP A 579 17.07 2.50 -48.12
N TRP A 580 17.81 3.57 -48.42
CA TRP A 580 19.13 3.85 -47.82
C TRP A 580 19.09 4.08 -46.31
N ALA A 581 18.07 4.79 -45.81
CA ALA A 581 17.91 5.04 -44.37
C ALA A 581 17.54 3.75 -43.61
N ARG A 582 16.72 2.88 -44.21
CA ARG A 582 16.42 1.55 -43.66
C ARG A 582 17.65 0.63 -43.63
N LEU A 583 18.44 0.64 -44.71
CA LEU A 583 19.68 -0.16 -44.79
C LEU A 583 20.70 0.27 -43.72
N ARG A 584 20.85 1.58 -43.50
CA ARG A 584 21.72 2.16 -42.46
C ARG A 584 21.12 2.14 -41.05
N ARG A 585 19.93 1.54 -40.87
CA ARG A 585 19.21 1.44 -39.58
C ARG A 585 18.96 2.78 -38.86
N GLN A 586 18.78 3.87 -39.62
CA GLN A 586 18.62 5.23 -39.09
C GLN A 586 17.22 5.51 -38.48
N HIS A 587 16.45 4.48 -38.15
CA HIS A 587 15.06 4.62 -37.69
C HIS A 587 14.95 5.45 -36.40
N ALA A 588 15.78 5.11 -35.40
CA ALA A 588 15.76 5.77 -34.10
C ALA A 588 16.25 7.23 -34.19
N ASP A 589 17.27 7.49 -34.99
CA ASP A 589 17.84 8.83 -35.16
C ASP A 589 16.83 9.80 -35.80
N ILE A 590 16.13 9.34 -36.85
CA ILE A 590 15.14 10.16 -37.57
C ILE A 590 13.92 10.44 -36.67
N VAL A 591 13.43 9.44 -35.95
CA VAL A 591 12.32 9.62 -35.00
C VAL A 591 12.73 10.57 -33.87
N SER A 592 13.94 10.41 -33.32
CA SER A 592 14.45 11.28 -32.24
C SER A 592 14.74 12.70 -32.70
N ALA A 593 15.12 12.91 -33.96
CA ALA A 593 15.29 14.23 -34.55
C ALA A 593 13.93 14.94 -34.72
N LEU A 594 12.92 14.21 -35.19
CA LEU A 594 11.55 14.73 -35.34
C LEU A 594 10.85 14.95 -34.01
N ALA A 595 11.05 14.08 -33.02
CA ALA A 595 10.43 14.20 -31.68
C ALA A 595 10.92 15.43 -30.90
N ARG A 596 12.09 15.97 -31.24
CA ARG A 596 12.66 17.19 -30.61
C ARG A 596 12.09 18.49 -31.19
N GLN A 597 11.33 18.42 -32.28
CA GLN A 597 10.69 19.58 -32.88
C GLN A 597 9.33 19.82 -32.23
N PRO A 598 8.87 21.09 -32.15
CA PRO A 598 7.52 21.38 -31.68
C PRO A 598 6.49 20.93 -32.73
N TRP A 599 5.66 19.95 -32.38
CA TRP A 599 4.55 19.51 -33.23
C TRP A 599 3.29 20.34 -32.95
N PRO A 600 2.48 20.66 -33.98
CA PRO A 600 1.24 21.41 -33.78
C PRO A 600 0.12 20.56 -33.14
N MET A 601 0.40 19.30 -32.82
CA MET A 601 -0.52 18.36 -32.16
C MET A 601 0.24 17.37 -31.28
N GLY A 602 -0.45 16.80 -30.29
CA GLY A 602 0.03 15.63 -29.57
C GLY A 602 0.11 14.41 -30.49
N CYS A 603 1.31 13.86 -30.71
CA CYS A 603 1.47 12.72 -31.60
C CYS A 603 2.50 11.69 -31.15
N HIS A 604 2.31 10.44 -31.61
CA HIS A 604 3.34 9.41 -31.56
C HIS A 604 3.95 9.21 -32.95
N LEU A 605 5.28 9.21 -33.00
CA LEU A 605 6.05 8.95 -34.21
C LEU A 605 6.38 7.46 -34.31
N LEU A 606 5.97 6.83 -35.40
CA LEU A 606 6.18 5.41 -35.68
C LEU A 606 6.89 5.23 -37.02
N THR A 607 7.65 4.15 -37.19
CA THR A 607 8.20 3.79 -38.51
C THR A 607 7.57 2.51 -39.04
N ALA A 608 7.23 2.49 -40.33
CA ALA A 608 6.66 1.33 -40.99
C ALA A 608 7.77 0.27 -41.28
N HIS A 609 7.72 -0.87 -40.58
CA HIS A 609 8.62 -2.00 -40.86
C HIS A 609 8.00 -2.96 -41.88
N THR A 610 8.59 -3.02 -43.09
CA THR A 610 8.10 -3.85 -44.22
C THR A 610 8.38 -5.36 -44.08
N ARG A 611 8.66 -5.89 -42.88
CA ARG A 611 8.91 -7.33 -42.66
C ARG A 611 8.11 -7.90 -41.50
N ARG A 612 6.78 -7.86 -41.62
CA ARG A 612 5.80 -8.90 -41.21
C ARG A 612 4.42 -8.33 -41.46
N ARG A 613 3.58 -9.07 -42.17
CA ARG A 613 2.21 -8.68 -42.58
C ARG A 613 1.42 -8.07 -41.41
N PRO A 614 1.00 -6.80 -41.47
CA PRO A 614 -0.21 -6.40 -40.78
C PRO A 614 -1.37 -7.00 -41.60
N LYS A 615 -2.04 -8.02 -41.05
CA LYS A 615 -3.41 -8.30 -41.49
C LYS A 615 -4.27 -7.21 -40.84
N ALA A 616 -4.35 -6.06 -41.52
CA ALA A 616 -5.43 -5.10 -41.31
C ALA A 616 -6.53 -5.48 -42.29
N GLU A 617 -7.60 -6.08 -41.76
CA GLU A 617 -8.87 -6.14 -42.46
C GLU A 617 -9.44 -4.72 -42.58
N LYS A 618 -10.13 -4.52 -43.69
CA LYS A 618 -10.62 -3.25 -44.22
C LYS A 618 -11.36 -2.44 -43.13
N VAL A 619 -10.78 -1.30 -42.74
CA VAL A 619 -11.50 -0.22 -42.06
C VAL A 619 -11.68 0.87 -43.09
N ASP A 620 -12.92 1.06 -43.53
CA ASP A 620 -13.33 2.17 -44.39
C ASP A 620 -13.16 3.49 -43.60
N GLY A 621 -12.00 4.10 -43.77
CA GLY A 621 -11.64 5.40 -43.22
C GLY A 621 -10.39 5.87 -43.95
N ALA A 622 -10.53 6.89 -44.80
CA ALA A 622 -9.48 7.32 -45.72
C ALA A 622 -8.19 7.70 -44.98
N TRP A 623 -7.10 6.99 -45.28
CA TRP A 623 -5.76 7.38 -44.89
C TRP A 623 -5.38 8.65 -45.64
N CYS A 624 -5.13 9.77 -44.95
CA CYS A 624 -4.51 10.93 -45.58
C CYS A 624 -3.03 10.62 -45.79
N ALA A 625 -2.66 10.15 -46.99
CA ALA A 625 -1.28 10.03 -47.39
C ALA A 625 -0.72 11.43 -47.66
N VAL A 626 0.32 11.81 -46.92
CA VAL A 626 1.01 13.07 -47.12
C VAL A 626 2.37 12.76 -47.75
N ASN A 627 2.59 13.25 -48.97
CA ASN A 627 3.86 13.11 -49.67
C ASN A 627 4.67 14.40 -49.49
N PRO A 628 5.75 14.40 -48.67
CA PRO A 628 6.54 15.59 -48.42
C PRO A 628 7.28 16.09 -49.66
N ARG A 629 7.32 15.32 -50.77
CA ARG A 629 8.04 15.66 -51.99
C ARG A 629 7.18 16.30 -53.09
N THR A 630 5.87 16.44 -52.90
CA THR A 630 4.95 16.99 -53.93
C THR A 630 4.25 18.29 -53.53
N ALA A 631 4.67 18.93 -52.43
CA ALA A 631 4.06 20.19 -51.93
C ALA A 631 4.88 21.43 -52.32
N SER A 632 5.30 21.54 -53.58
CA SER A 632 5.71 22.81 -54.17
C SER A 632 4.88 23.05 -55.44
N ALA A 633 3.69 23.63 -55.24
CA ALA A 633 2.95 24.42 -56.22
C ALA A 633 1.95 25.27 -55.46
#